data_AF-A0A1F6ZGM3-F1
#
_entry.id   AF-A0A1F6ZGM3-F1
#
_cell.length_a   1.000
_cell.length_b   1.000
_cell.length_c   1.000
_cell.angle_alpha   90.00
_cell.angle_beta   90.00
_cell.angle_gamma   90.00
#
_symmetry.space_group_name_H-M   'P 1'
#
loop_
_entity.id
_entity.type
_entity.pdbx_description
1 polymer ?
#
loop_
_entity_poly.entity_id
_entity_poly.type
_entity_poly.pdbx_seq_one_letter_code
_entity_poly.pdbx_strand_id
1 'polypeptide(L)'
;MGYTTLYGDVGGAFAPLGDLNKIEVVELAKYLNKEVFKEEVIPKSLIPDELWQFRKDQIEPSAELKDNQVDPMKFGYHCALVDAFTDYKKVSAESIMRLYTEGKLHELIDDYLKDVNKGKKVGYELMKRWGITDPKEFIKDLEWFDAQLQKSVFKRIQSPPIIITSKSSFGYDIRESILPYNKTKEGEKLKESVLNLKEYSKPQ
;
A
#
# COMPACT_ATOMS: atom_id res chain seq x y z
N MET A 1 -3.68 7.03 0.75
CA MET A 1 -5.00 6.47 1.15
C MET A 1 -5.74 7.29 2.19
N GLY A 2 -5.14 8.31 2.83
CA GLY A 2 -5.83 9.21 3.78
C GLY A 2 -6.38 8.54 5.03
N TYR A 3 -5.71 7.46 5.46
CA TYR A 3 -5.97 6.75 6.70
C TYR A 3 -5.38 7.52 7.89
N THR A 4 -5.92 8.72 8.09
CA THR A 4 -5.52 9.69 9.10
C THR A 4 -6.73 10.54 9.48
N THR A 5 -6.75 11.07 10.70
CA THR A 5 -7.75 12.02 11.15
C THR A 5 -7.32 13.43 10.77
N LEU A 6 -8.14 14.13 9.99
CA LEU A 6 -7.87 15.53 9.63
C LEU A 6 -7.84 16.38 10.91
N TYR A 7 -6.77 17.17 11.07
CA TYR A 7 -6.46 17.93 12.30
C TYR A 7 -6.29 17.08 13.57
N GLY A 8 -6.15 15.76 13.42
CA GLY A 8 -5.69 14.86 14.47
C GLY A 8 -4.21 14.54 14.26
N ASP A 9 -3.91 13.29 13.94
CA ASP A 9 -2.55 12.77 13.74
C ASP A 9 -1.82 13.37 12.53
N VAL A 10 -2.53 13.90 11.52
CA VAL A 10 -1.91 14.67 10.42
C VAL A 10 -1.55 16.10 10.84
N GLY A 11 -2.07 16.58 11.96
CA GLY A 11 -1.84 17.94 12.45
C GLY A 11 -0.41 18.10 12.97
N GLY A 12 0.37 18.98 12.36
CA GLY A 12 1.74 19.25 12.79
C GLY A 12 2.38 20.37 11.98
N ALA A 13 3.56 20.82 12.40
CA ALA A 13 4.34 21.80 11.64
C ALA A 13 5.10 21.17 10.47
N PHE A 14 5.43 19.88 10.57
CA PHE A 14 6.31 19.18 9.64
C PHE A 14 6.13 17.66 9.78
N ALA A 15 6.18 16.92 8.67
CA ALA A 15 6.06 15.47 8.64
C ALA A 15 7.31 14.82 7.98
N PRO A 16 8.35 14.46 8.76
CA PRO A 16 9.62 13.97 8.23
C PRO A 16 9.52 12.62 7.51
N LEU A 17 8.52 11.81 7.87
CA LEU A 17 8.27 10.50 7.25
C LEU A 17 7.13 10.56 6.22
N GLY A 18 6.63 11.75 5.89
CA GLY A 18 5.39 11.91 5.13
C GLY A 18 5.42 11.39 3.69
N ASP A 19 6.62 11.24 3.12
CA ASP A 19 6.83 10.69 1.77
C ASP A 19 7.18 9.19 1.78
N LEU A 20 7.32 8.58 2.97
CA LEU A 20 7.66 7.16 3.10
C LEU A 20 6.41 6.30 3.19
N ASN A 21 6.40 5.19 2.47
CA ASN A 21 5.43 4.11 2.66
C ASN A 21 5.82 3.23 3.88
N LYS A 22 4.91 2.33 4.29
CA LYS A 22 5.13 1.52 5.50
C LYS A 22 6.31 0.55 5.38
N ILE A 23 6.61 0.06 4.18
CA ILE A 23 7.81 -0.77 3.94
C ILE A 23 9.07 0.05 4.18
N GLU A 24 9.15 1.25 3.62
CA GLU A 24 10.31 2.12 3.76
C GLU A 24 10.52 2.54 5.23
N VAL A 25 9.44 2.77 5.99
CA VAL A 25 9.53 3.00 7.44
C VAL A 25 10.16 1.81 8.17
N VAL A 26 9.78 0.58 7.81
CA VAL A 26 10.36 -0.64 8.39
C VAL A 26 11.83 -0.81 7.99
N GLU A 27 12.18 -0.55 6.73
CA GLU A 27 13.57 -0.63 6.25
C GLU A 27 14.44 0.44 6.91
N LEU A 28 13.93 1.66 7.08
CA LEU A 28 14.60 2.72 7.82
C LEU A 28 14.84 2.31 9.28
N ALA A 29 13.86 1.69 9.94
CA ALA A 29 14.03 1.19 11.30
C ALA A 29 15.15 0.14 11.40
N LYS A 30 15.19 -0.82 10.45
CA LYS A 30 16.26 -1.82 10.37
C LYS A 30 17.63 -1.15 10.12
N TYR A 31 17.69 -0.18 9.22
CA TYR A 31 18.90 0.58 8.90
C TYR A 31 19.42 1.35 10.11
N LEU A 32 18.55 2.06 10.83
CA LEU A 32 18.90 2.82 12.02
C LEU A 32 19.54 1.93 13.09
N ASN A 33 18.92 0.79 13.40
CA ASN A 33 19.48 -0.15 14.37
C ASN A 33 20.83 -0.72 13.92
N LYS A 34 20.93 -1.13 12.65
CA LYS A 34 22.08 -1.88 12.15
C LYS A 34 23.29 -0.99 11.85
N GLU A 35 23.08 0.11 11.12
CA GLU A 35 24.15 0.91 10.52
C GLU A 35 24.44 2.19 11.32
N VAL A 36 23.41 2.81 11.90
CA VAL A 36 23.54 4.10 12.61
C VAL A 36 23.87 3.89 14.08
N PHE A 37 22.97 3.26 14.83
CA PHE A 37 23.12 3.09 16.27
C PHE A 37 23.93 1.84 16.64
N LYS A 38 24.00 0.86 15.74
CA LYS A 38 24.67 -0.44 15.95
C LYS A 38 24.15 -1.20 17.18
N GLU A 39 22.91 -0.93 17.55
CA GLU A 39 22.18 -1.57 18.65
C GLU A 39 20.67 -1.53 18.37
N GLU A 40 19.90 -2.29 19.15
CA GLU A 40 18.45 -2.37 18.99
C GLU A 40 17.74 -1.21 19.70
N VAL A 41 17.81 -0.02 19.11
CA VAL A 41 17.08 1.17 19.61
C VAL A 41 15.59 1.07 19.28
N ILE A 42 15.25 0.54 18.11
CA ILE A 42 13.88 0.25 17.69
C ILE A 42 13.61 -1.25 17.90
N PRO A 43 12.66 -1.64 18.77
CA PRO A 43 12.42 -3.04 19.07
C PRO A 43 12.08 -3.87 17.83
N LYS A 44 12.72 -5.04 17.67
CA LYS A 44 12.38 -6.01 16.62
C LYS A 44 10.98 -6.59 16.78
N SER A 45 10.38 -6.46 17.97
CA SER A 45 8.98 -6.83 18.19
C SER A 45 8.00 -5.97 17.38
N LEU A 46 8.42 -4.81 16.87
CA LEU A 46 7.63 -3.93 16.00
C LEU A 46 7.83 -4.21 14.49
N ILE A 47 8.74 -5.12 14.14
CA ILE A 47 9.17 -5.37 12.76
C ILE A 47 8.55 -6.67 12.24
N PRO A 48 7.73 -6.64 11.18
CA PRO A 48 7.11 -7.83 10.61
C PRO A 48 8.11 -8.67 9.78
N ASP A 49 7.69 -9.88 9.41
CA ASP A 49 8.37 -10.68 8.38
C ASP A 49 8.08 -10.22 6.94
N GLU A 50 8.65 -10.91 5.95
CA GLU A 50 8.47 -10.59 4.51
C GLU A 50 7.01 -10.67 4.02
N LEU A 51 6.15 -11.41 4.71
CA LEU A 51 4.73 -11.51 4.39
C LEU A 51 3.90 -10.50 5.17
N TRP A 52 4.50 -9.60 5.96
CA TRP A 52 3.83 -8.69 6.88
C TRP A 52 3.18 -9.37 8.09
N GLN A 53 3.71 -10.53 8.53
CA GLN A 53 3.24 -11.31 9.68
C GLN A 53 3.95 -10.86 10.95
N PHE A 54 3.19 -10.84 12.04
CA PHE A 54 3.68 -10.65 13.39
C PHE A 54 3.50 -11.95 14.15
N ARG A 55 4.56 -12.40 14.83
CA ARG A 55 4.48 -13.54 15.74
C ARG A 55 3.70 -13.15 17.01
N LYS A 56 3.32 -14.15 17.80
CA LYS A 56 2.57 -13.93 19.06
C LYS A 56 3.30 -13.04 20.08
N ASP A 57 4.64 -13.02 20.04
CA ASP A 57 5.51 -12.19 20.87
C ASP A 57 5.73 -10.77 20.31
N GLN A 58 5.21 -10.48 19.11
CA GLN A 58 5.36 -9.20 18.42
C GLN A 58 4.10 -8.34 18.52
N ILE A 59 4.27 -7.05 18.29
CA ILE A 59 3.20 -6.05 18.40
C ILE A 59 2.78 -5.63 17.00
N GLU A 60 1.57 -6.01 16.61
CA GLU A 60 0.97 -5.62 15.33
C GLU A 60 0.48 -4.16 15.38
N PRO A 61 0.56 -3.39 14.28
CA PRO A 61 -0.05 -2.08 14.19
C PRO A 61 -1.56 -2.15 14.42
N SER A 62 -2.05 -1.50 15.48
CA SER A 62 -3.48 -1.37 15.76
C SER A 62 -3.81 0.08 16.11
N ALA A 63 -5.00 0.53 15.69
CA ALA A 63 -5.54 1.82 16.14
C ALA A 63 -6.29 1.58 17.44
N GLU A 64 -5.69 1.92 18.59
CA GLU A 64 -6.24 1.73 19.94
C GLU A 64 -7.44 2.64 20.27
N LEU A 65 -8.33 2.91 19.31
CA LEU A 65 -9.45 3.83 19.45
C LEU A 65 -10.73 3.14 19.95
N LYS A 66 -10.93 1.85 19.62
CA LYS A 66 -12.06 1.01 20.05
C LYS A 66 -11.68 -0.48 20.06
N ASP A 67 -12.32 -1.26 20.92
CA ASP A 67 -12.16 -2.72 20.92
C ASP A 67 -12.45 -3.31 19.52
N ASN A 68 -11.53 -4.12 19.01
CA ASN A 68 -11.60 -4.81 17.70
C ASN A 68 -11.57 -3.92 16.45
N GLN A 69 -11.06 -2.69 16.52
CA GLN A 69 -10.80 -1.92 15.30
C GLN A 69 -9.56 -2.45 14.56
N VAL A 70 -9.78 -3.13 13.44
CA VAL A 70 -8.72 -3.65 12.55
C VAL A 70 -8.50 -2.67 11.40
N ASP A 71 -7.24 -2.35 11.11
CA ASP A 71 -6.86 -1.54 9.95
C ASP A 71 -7.16 -2.30 8.65
N PRO A 72 -7.93 -1.74 7.69
CA PRO A 72 -8.17 -2.39 6.39
C PRO A 72 -6.90 -2.53 5.54
N MET A 73 -5.77 -1.94 5.95
CA MET A 73 -4.52 -1.97 5.20
C MET A 73 -3.93 -3.38 5.06
N LYS A 74 -3.66 -3.76 3.81
CA LYS A 74 -2.91 -4.96 3.44
C LYS A 74 -1.47 -4.56 3.16
N PHE A 75 -0.68 -4.40 4.23
CA PHE A 75 0.70 -3.93 4.10
C PHE A 75 1.54 -4.84 3.18
N GLY A 76 2.51 -4.23 2.52
CA GLY A 76 3.25 -4.83 1.41
C GLY A 76 2.48 -4.75 0.10
N TYR A 77 1.27 -5.29 0.05
CA TYR A 77 0.42 -5.25 -1.14
C TYR A 77 -0.04 -3.83 -1.48
N HIS A 78 -0.67 -3.14 -0.54
CA HIS A 78 -1.11 -1.75 -0.75
C HIS A 78 0.06 -0.79 -0.90
N CYS A 79 1.24 -1.10 -0.33
CA CYS A 79 2.45 -0.30 -0.56
C CYS A 79 2.89 -0.39 -2.03
N ALA A 80 2.90 -1.59 -2.62
CA ALA A 80 3.18 -1.80 -4.04
C ALA A 80 2.15 -1.10 -4.94
N LEU A 81 0.86 -1.15 -4.57
CA LEU A 81 -0.17 -0.43 -5.30
C LEU A 81 -0.05 1.09 -5.20
N VAL A 82 0.25 1.62 -4.01
CA VAL A 82 0.50 3.06 -3.85
C VAL A 82 1.65 3.46 -4.76
N ASP A 83 2.78 2.76 -4.69
CA ASP A 83 3.94 3.04 -5.55
C ASP A 83 3.56 3.04 -7.04
N ALA A 84 2.86 2.01 -7.51
CA ALA A 84 2.40 1.92 -8.90
C ALA A 84 1.42 3.04 -9.32
N PHE A 85 0.57 3.53 -8.41
CA PHE A 85 -0.38 4.60 -8.69
C PHE A 85 0.26 6.00 -8.62
N THR A 86 1.36 6.12 -7.88
CA THR A 86 2.00 7.42 -7.59
C THR A 86 3.29 7.66 -8.34
N ASP A 87 3.95 6.61 -8.83
CA ASP A 87 5.15 6.73 -9.65
C ASP A 87 4.88 7.55 -10.92
N TYR A 88 5.95 8.05 -11.54
CA TYR A 88 5.89 8.89 -12.73
C TYR A 88 5.05 8.27 -13.85
N LYS A 89 5.13 6.94 -14.03
CA LYS A 89 4.27 6.16 -14.93
C LYS A 89 3.08 5.57 -14.18
N LYS A 90 2.12 6.42 -13.85
CA LYS A 90 0.94 6.03 -13.07
C LYS A 90 0.15 4.91 -13.71
N VAL A 91 -0.11 3.88 -12.91
CA VAL A 91 -1.00 2.77 -13.23
C VAL A 91 -2.40 3.10 -12.71
N SER A 92 -3.44 2.70 -13.45
CA SER A 92 -4.83 2.86 -13.03
C SER A 92 -5.41 1.54 -12.49
N ALA A 93 -6.59 1.61 -11.86
CA ALA A 93 -7.30 0.42 -11.41
C ALA A 93 -7.58 -0.57 -12.56
N GLU A 94 -7.85 -0.06 -13.76
CA GLU A 94 -8.02 -0.86 -14.98
C GLU A 94 -6.76 -1.65 -15.34
N SER A 95 -5.59 -1.00 -15.29
CA SER A 95 -4.32 -1.67 -15.54
C SER A 95 -4.02 -2.76 -14.51
N ILE A 96 -4.35 -2.53 -13.23
CA ILE A 96 -4.23 -3.56 -12.18
C ILE A 96 -5.20 -4.72 -12.45
N MET A 97 -6.45 -4.45 -12.85
CA MET A 97 -7.40 -5.50 -13.23
C MET A 97 -6.90 -6.32 -14.42
N ARG A 98 -6.25 -5.69 -15.41
CA ARG A 98 -5.62 -6.39 -16.55
C ARG A 98 -4.50 -7.32 -16.09
N LEU A 99 -3.59 -6.82 -15.27
CA LEU A 99 -2.52 -7.63 -14.68
C LEU A 99 -3.08 -8.80 -13.86
N TYR A 100 -4.20 -8.59 -13.17
CA TYR A 100 -4.90 -9.66 -12.46
C TYR A 100 -5.42 -10.73 -13.42
N THR A 101 -6.12 -10.34 -14.48
CA THR A 101 -6.65 -11.29 -15.49
C THR A 101 -5.56 -12.03 -16.25
N GLU A 102 -4.40 -11.41 -16.44
CA GLU A 102 -3.23 -12.03 -17.08
C GLU A 102 -2.42 -12.92 -16.12
N GLY A 103 -2.76 -12.94 -14.83
CA GLY A 103 -2.01 -13.68 -13.81
C GLY A 103 -0.62 -13.09 -13.50
N LYS A 104 -0.41 -11.80 -13.77
CA LYS A 104 0.87 -11.08 -13.60
C LYS A 104 0.89 -10.07 -12.46
N LEU A 105 -0.21 -9.87 -11.73
CA LEU A 105 -0.24 -8.93 -10.60
C LEU A 105 0.85 -9.22 -9.56
N HIS A 106 1.11 -10.50 -9.28
CA HIS A 106 2.18 -10.90 -8.38
C HIS A 106 3.58 -10.45 -8.80
N GLU A 107 3.84 -10.34 -10.11
CA GLU A 107 5.14 -9.89 -10.65
C GLU A 107 5.36 -8.41 -10.36
N LEU A 108 4.31 -7.58 -10.42
CA LEU A 108 4.37 -6.17 -10.02
C LEU A 108 4.74 -6.03 -8.54
N ILE A 109 4.17 -6.88 -7.69
CA ILE A 109 4.48 -6.89 -6.25
C ILE A 109 5.92 -7.37 -6.02
N ASP A 110 6.35 -8.42 -6.73
CA ASP A 110 7.70 -8.95 -6.64
C ASP A 110 8.76 -7.92 -7.08
N ASP A 111 8.49 -7.18 -8.15
CA ASP A 111 9.40 -6.14 -8.65
C ASP A 111 9.57 -5.02 -7.62
N TYR A 112 8.46 -4.53 -7.06
CA TYR A 112 8.47 -3.53 -6.00
C TYR A 112 9.22 -4.01 -4.74
N LEU A 113 9.06 -5.28 -4.35
CA LEU A 113 9.68 -5.83 -3.14
C LEU A 113 11.10 -6.38 -3.34
N LYS A 114 11.64 -6.34 -4.56
CA LYS A 114 12.87 -7.03 -4.94
C LYS A 114 14.04 -6.70 -4.02
N ASP A 115 14.27 -5.42 -3.74
CA ASP A 115 15.42 -4.98 -2.94
C ASP A 115 15.21 -5.31 -1.46
N VAL A 116 14.00 -5.09 -0.95
CA VAL A 116 13.60 -5.35 0.44
C VAL A 116 13.72 -6.83 0.79
N ASN A 117 13.29 -7.69 -0.12
CA ASN A 117 13.28 -9.13 0.07
C ASN A 117 14.53 -9.83 -0.49
N LYS A 118 15.57 -9.08 -0.86
CA LYS A 118 16.86 -9.59 -1.38
C LYS A 118 16.67 -10.56 -2.56
N GLY A 119 15.76 -10.22 -3.46
CA GLY A 119 15.43 -11.00 -4.66
C GLY A 119 14.49 -12.19 -4.45
N LYS A 120 14.02 -12.45 -3.21
CA LYS A 120 12.96 -13.45 -2.99
C LYS A 120 11.65 -12.94 -3.60
N LYS A 121 11.01 -13.81 -4.40
CA LYS A 121 9.66 -13.59 -4.92
C LYS A 121 8.64 -14.07 -3.92
N VAL A 122 7.83 -13.16 -3.39
CA VAL A 122 6.82 -13.42 -2.35
C VAL A 122 5.46 -12.81 -2.68
N GLY A 123 5.32 -12.15 -3.83
CA GLY A 123 4.14 -11.39 -4.20
C GLY A 123 2.89 -12.24 -4.26
N TYR A 124 3.00 -13.49 -4.73
CA TYR A 124 1.87 -14.41 -4.75
C TYR A 124 1.49 -14.91 -3.34
N GLU A 125 2.47 -15.24 -2.52
CA GLU A 125 2.30 -15.67 -1.14
C GLU A 125 1.65 -14.56 -0.31
N LEU A 126 2.05 -13.31 -0.55
CA LEU A 126 1.47 -12.12 0.03
C LEU A 126 0.01 -11.91 -0.42
N MET A 127 -0.28 -12.08 -1.72
CA MET A 127 -1.66 -12.04 -2.22
C MET A 127 -2.54 -13.11 -1.57
N LYS A 128 -2.03 -14.34 -1.48
CA LYS A 128 -2.74 -15.47 -0.84
C LYS A 128 -3.02 -15.20 0.63
N ARG A 129 -2.02 -14.69 1.36
CA ARG A 129 -2.16 -14.31 2.77
C ARG A 129 -3.30 -13.29 2.97
N TRP A 130 -3.38 -12.29 2.10
CA TRP A 130 -4.41 -11.25 2.19
C TRP A 130 -5.75 -11.63 1.54
N GLY A 131 -5.89 -12.85 1.02
CA GLY A 131 -7.10 -13.31 0.34
C GLY A 131 -7.35 -12.64 -1.02
N ILE A 132 -6.34 -11.99 -1.59
CA ILE A 132 -6.42 -11.29 -2.88
C ILE A 132 -6.39 -12.29 -4.05
N THR A 133 -6.17 -13.58 -3.82
CA THR A 133 -6.34 -14.60 -4.87
C THR A 133 -7.80 -14.87 -5.22
N ASP A 134 -8.74 -14.51 -4.33
CA ASP A 134 -10.17 -14.55 -4.63
C ASP A 134 -10.60 -13.30 -5.43
N PRO A 135 -11.14 -13.45 -6.65
CA PRO A 135 -11.51 -12.32 -7.49
C PRO A 135 -12.52 -11.36 -6.84
N LYS A 136 -13.42 -11.87 -5.98
CA LYS A 136 -14.42 -11.02 -5.29
C LYS A 136 -13.76 -10.12 -4.25
N GLU A 137 -12.92 -10.68 -3.38
CA GLU A 137 -12.18 -9.89 -2.40
C GLU A 137 -11.16 -8.95 -3.06
N PHE A 138 -10.51 -9.35 -4.15
CA PHE A 138 -9.64 -8.46 -4.92
C PHE A 138 -10.37 -7.23 -5.46
N ILE A 139 -11.52 -7.41 -6.15
CA ILE A 139 -12.28 -6.29 -6.71
C ILE A 139 -12.77 -5.35 -5.61
N LYS A 140 -13.31 -5.91 -4.53
CA LYS A 140 -13.77 -5.14 -3.37
C LYS A 140 -12.65 -4.30 -2.77
N ASP A 141 -11.45 -4.88 -2.64
CA ASP A 141 -10.27 -4.20 -2.13
C ASP A 141 -9.78 -3.10 -3.07
N LEU A 142 -9.66 -3.38 -4.37
CA LEU A 142 -9.19 -2.42 -5.36
C LEU A 142 -10.15 -1.23 -5.51
N GLU A 143 -11.47 -1.47 -5.52
CA GLU A 143 -12.48 -0.41 -5.55
C GLU A 143 -12.41 0.45 -4.28
N TRP A 144 -12.20 -0.17 -3.11
CA TRP A 144 -11.97 0.57 -1.88
C TRP A 144 -10.70 1.42 -1.98
N PHE A 145 -9.58 0.82 -2.37
CA PHE A 145 -8.27 1.47 -2.48
C PHE A 145 -8.31 2.70 -3.39
N ASP A 146 -8.81 2.53 -4.61
CA ASP A 146 -8.88 3.57 -5.64
C ASP A 146 -9.80 4.72 -5.18
N ALA A 147 -10.98 4.38 -4.65
CA ALA A 147 -11.89 5.36 -4.09
C ALA A 147 -11.28 6.10 -2.88
N GLN A 148 -10.49 5.43 -2.03
CA GLN A 148 -9.81 6.07 -0.90
C GLN A 148 -8.72 7.05 -1.35
N LEU A 149 -7.96 6.72 -2.40
CA LEU A 149 -6.96 7.64 -2.95
C LEU A 149 -7.62 8.96 -3.38
N GLN A 150 -8.72 8.89 -4.13
CA GLN A 150 -9.44 10.08 -4.61
C GLN A 150 -10.18 10.82 -3.49
N LYS A 151 -10.93 10.11 -2.63
CA LYS A 151 -11.66 10.74 -1.52
C LYS A 151 -10.74 11.44 -0.52
N SER A 152 -9.49 11.02 -0.42
CA SER A 152 -8.54 11.57 0.55
C SER A 152 -7.75 12.77 0.06
N VAL A 153 -8.03 13.29 -1.14
CA VAL A 153 -7.37 14.49 -1.68
C VAL A 153 -7.49 15.68 -0.71
N PHE A 154 -8.67 15.89 -0.13
CA PHE A 154 -8.88 17.01 0.81
C PHE A 154 -7.99 16.94 2.05
N LYS A 155 -7.58 15.74 2.49
CA LYS A 155 -6.64 15.58 3.62
C LYS A 155 -5.21 15.90 3.20
N ARG A 156 -4.81 15.46 2.00
CA ARG A 156 -3.44 15.68 1.46
C ARG A 156 -3.17 17.13 1.09
N ILE A 157 -4.14 17.87 0.58
CA ILE A 157 -3.95 19.30 0.28
C ILE A 157 -3.61 20.11 1.55
N GLN A 158 -4.03 19.60 2.71
CA GLN A 158 -3.88 20.25 4.01
C GLN A 158 -2.75 19.62 4.86
N SER A 159 -2.01 18.64 4.33
CA SER A 159 -0.93 18.01 5.10
C SER A 159 0.26 18.95 5.28
N PRO A 160 0.97 18.85 6.41
CA PRO A 160 2.12 19.69 6.69
C PRO A 160 3.25 19.47 5.68
N PRO A 161 4.22 20.39 5.56
CA PRO A 161 5.40 20.17 4.72
C PRO A 161 6.11 18.84 5.03
N ILE A 162 6.63 18.18 3.99
CA ILE A 162 7.32 16.88 4.06
C ILE A 162 8.75 16.99 3.51
N ILE A 163 9.55 15.95 3.74
CA ILE A 163 10.81 15.71 3.02
C ILE A 163 10.51 14.83 1.81
N ILE A 164 10.86 15.28 0.61
CA ILE A 164 10.71 14.49 -0.61
C ILE A 164 11.86 13.49 -0.71
N THR A 165 11.52 12.22 -0.85
CA THR A 165 12.46 11.09 -0.98
C THR A 165 12.15 10.21 -2.19
N SER A 166 10.90 10.23 -2.65
CA SER A 166 10.42 9.55 -3.85
C SER A 166 10.61 10.42 -5.11
N LYS A 167 10.56 9.78 -6.29
CA LYS A 167 10.63 10.50 -7.58
C LYS A 167 9.42 11.38 -7.83
N SER A 168 8.25 10.93 -7.40
CA SER A 168 6.97 11.61 -7.58
C SER A 168 6.23 11.65 -6.25
N SER A 169 6.52 12.71 -5.48
CA SER A 169 5.91 12.89 -4.15
C SER A 169 4.40 13.10 -4.25
N PHE A 170 3.66 12.11 -3.76
CA PHE A 170 2.22 12.05 -3.97
C PHE A 170 1.49 13.20 -3.24
N GLY A 171 0.83 14.07 -4.01
CA GLY A 171 0.11 15.25 -3.52
C GLY A 171 0.96 16.53 -3.40
N TYR A 172 2.29 16.43 -3.53
CA TYR A 172 3.21 17.59 -3.49
C TYR A 172 3.85 17.89 -4.85
N ASP A 173 4.10 16.87 -5.67
CA ASP A 173 4.65 17.03 -7.03
C ASP A 173 3.57 17.57 -8.00
N ILE A 174 2.43 16.88 -8.08
CA ILE A 174 1.28 17.31 -8.89
C ILE A 174 0.15 17.72 -7.95
N ARG A 175 -0.29 18.98 -8.04
CA ARG A 175 -1.44 19.47 -7.28
C ARG A 175 -2.70 18.75 -7.72
N GLU A 176 -3.38 18.16 -6.75
CA GLU A 176 -4.60 17.38 -6.96
C GLU A 176 -5.84 18.29 -6.94
N SER A 177 -6.87 17.90 -7.70
CA SER A 177 -8.17 18.58 -7.69
C SER A 177 -9.17 17.80 -6.84
N ILE A 178 -9.98 18.51 -6.05
CA ILE A 178 -11.06 17.89 -5.27
C ILE A 178 -12.24 17.65 -6.21
N LEU A 179 -12.28 16.45 -6.80
CA LEU A 179 -13.33 16.03 -7.73
C LEU A 179 -14.06 14.77 -7.20
N PRO A 180 -15.32 14.55 -7.60
CA PRO A 180 -16.02 13.32 -7.26
C PRO A 180 -15.34 12.11 -7.92
N TYR A 181 -15.35 10.97 -7.22
CA TYR A 181 -14.91 9.70 -7.76
C TYR A 181 -15.87 9.22 -8.84
N ASN A 182 -15.36 9.01 -10.05
CA ASN A 182 -16.12 8.52 -11.19
C ASN A 182 -15.48 7.24 -11.74
N LYS A 183 -16.32 6.25 -12.05
CA LYS A 183 -15.87 5.01 -12.67
C LYS A 183 -15.89 5.10 -14.18
N THR A 184 -14.95 4.42 -14.82
CA THR A 184 -14.92 4.32 -16.29
C THR A 184 -15.78 3.17 -16.78
N LYS A 185 -16.34 3.29 -17.99
CA LYS A 185 -17.09 2.18 -18.63
C LYS A 185 -16.19 0.96 -18.88
N GLU A 186 -14.90 1.18 -19.11
CA GLU A 186 -13.91 0.13 -19.28
C GLU A 186 -13.64 -0.61 -17.98
N GLY A 187 -13.50 0.13 -16.86
CA GLY A 187 -13.34 -0.44 -15.53
C GLY A 187 -14.49 -1.36 -15.13
N GLU A 188 -15.73 -1.00 -15.44
CA GLU A 188 -16.90 -1.87 -15.18
C GLU A 188 -16.85 -3.17 -16.02
N LYS A 189 -16.42 -3.12 -17.29
CA LYS A 189 -16.24 -4.33 -18.12
C LYS A 189 -15.11 -5.23 -17.63
N LEU A 190 -13.99 -4.63 -17.20
CA LEU A 190 -12.86 -5.37 -16.64
C LEU A 190 -13.25 -6.01 -15.30
N LYS A 191 -14.02 -5.30 -14.47
CA LYS A 191 -14.58 -5.83 -13.23
C LYS A 191 -15.41 -7.10 -13.48
N GLU A 192 -16.34 -7.07 -14.43
CA GLU A 192 -17.11 -8.27 -14.80
C GLU A 192 -16.19 -9.41 -15.26
N SER A 193 -15.15 -9.09 -16.03
CA SER A 193 -14.18 -10.09 -16.52
C SER A 193 -13.41 -10.75 -15.36
N VAL A 194 -12.99 -9.97 -14.37
CA VAL A 194 -12.33 -10.47 -13.16
C VAL A 194 -13.29 -11.31 -12.32
N LEU A 195 -14.53 -10.86 -12.12
CA LEU A 195 -15.53 -11.58 -11.33
C LEU A 195 -15.96 -12.93 -11.93
N ASN A 196 -15.77 -13.13 -13.24
CA ASN A 196 -16.01 -14.40 -13.92
C ASN A 196 -14.86 -15.42 -13.73
N LEU A 197 -13.71 -15.01 -13.21
CA LEU A 197 -12.62 -15.91 -12.87
C LEU A 197 -12.99 -16.77 -11.66
N LYS A 198 -12.49 -18.02 -11.62
CA LYS A 198 -12.64 -18.88 -10.45
C LYS A 198 -11.67 -18.52 -9.33
N GLU A 199 -10.41 -18.30 -9.68
CA GLU A 199 -9.33 -17.91 -8.78
C GLU A 199 -8.21 -17.27 -9.60
N TYR A 200 -7.36 -16.47 -8.96
CA TYR A 200 -6.12 -16.01 -9.56
C TYR A 200 -5.14 -17.18 -9.80
N SER A 201 -4.71 -17.37 -11.04
CA SER A 201 -3.71 -18.38 -11.43
C SER A 201 -2.48 -17.74 -12.05
N LYS A 202 -1.29 -18.19 -11.65
CA LYS A 202 -0.04 -17.84 -12.34
C LYS A 202 -0.07 -18.47 -13.75
N PRO A 203 0.33 -17.75 -14.82
CA PRO A 203 0.58 -18.40 -16.10
C PRO A 203 1.66 -19.48 -15.92
N GLN A 204 1.49 -20.62 -16.60
CA GLN A 204 2.43 -21.75 -16.58
C GLN A 204 3.76 -21.39 -17.23
#